data_AF-A0A1C9JBC3-F1
#
_entry.id   AF-A0A1C9JBC3-F1
#
_cell.length_a   1.000
_cell.length_b   1.000
_cell.length_c   1.000
_cell.angle_alpha   90.00
_cell.angle_beta   90.00
_cell.angle_gamma   90.00
#
_symmetry.space_group_name_H-M   'P 1'
#
loop_
_entity.id
_entity.type
_entity.pdbx_description
1 polymer ?
#
loop_
_entity_poly.entity_id
_entity_poly.type
_entity_poly.pdbx_seq_one_letter_code
_entity_poly.pdbx_strand_id
1 'polypeptide(L)'
;MINPILFYPLNQSIGINTNILDTNIINLAIVISIVIYFVGDALKNILKNRAQTIRMNLIEAEKRSAEARARLMIAEQHVEDAKEKALSIHKNSLLTIELENKRSIDQAKEDIDRLYKVKEETILYQQQKIIKEIMHQVIELAFDQVYQKLATKRDRIFQTSVTNYYINLFRNYKGDK
;
A
#
# COMPACT_ATOMS: atom_id res chain seq x y z
N MET A 1 67.95 -104.87 -12.09
CA MET A 1 67.99 -105.40 -10.71
C MET A 1 66.96 -104.64 -9.89
N ILE A 2 65.95 -105.34 -9.39
CA ILE A 2 64.90 -104.83 -8.49
C ILE A 2 65.34 -105.17 -7.06
N ASN A 3 65.20 -104.25 -6.10
CA ASN A 3 65.27 -104.57 -4.66
C ASN A 3 64.16 -103.80 -3.92
N PRO A 4 63.51 -104.39 -2.90
CA PRO A 4 62.10 -104.16 -2.62
C PRO A 4 61.82 -103.08 -1.58
N ILE A 5 60.58 -102.60 -1.63
CA ILE A 5 59.98 -101.56 -0.80
C ILE A 5 59.74 -102.11 0.62
N LEU A 6 60.33 -101.46 1.63
CA LEU A 6 60.03 -101.66 3.05
C LEU A 6 58.89 -100.72 3.46
N PHE A 7 57.73 -101.31 3.76
CA PHE A 7 56.56 -100.59 4.26
C PHE A 7 56.64 -100.44 5.79
N TYR A 8 56.85 -99.22 6.28
CA TYR A 8 56.67 -98.88 7.70
C TYR A 8 55.22 -98.46 7.93
N PRO A 9 54.52 -98.98 8.96
CA PRO A 9 53.18 -98.52 9.27
C PRO A 9 53.23 -97.06 9.74
N LEU A 10 52.35 -96.20 9.18
CA LEU A 10 52.05 -94.89 9.75
C LEU A 10 51.05 -95.07 10.89
N ASN A 11 51.55 -95.30 12.10
CA ASN A 11 50.82 -95.07 13.33
C ASN A 11 51.09 -93.65 13.81
N GLN A 12 50.47 -92.66 13.17
CA GLN A 12 50.29 -91.34 13.76
C GLN A 12 49.19 -91.44 14.82
N SER A 13 49.58 -91.56 16.09
CA SER A 13 48.64 -91.36 17.18
C SER A 13 48.25 -89.88 17.22
N ILE A 14 46.99 -89.56 16.97
CA ILE A 14 46.43 -88.26 17.34
C ILE A 14 46.33 -88.26 18.87
N GLY A 15 47.32 -87.69 19.53
CA GLY A 15 47.26 -87.43 20.96
C GLY A 15 46.36 -86.23 21.22
N ILE A 16 45.19 -86.44 21.83
CA ILE A 16 44.39 -85.32 22.36
C ILE A 16 45.14 -84.77 23.57
N ASN A 17 45.63 -83.55 23.46
CA ASN A 17 46.33 -82.88 24.55
C ASN A 17 45.31 -82.48 25.64
N THR A 18 45.28 -83.20 26.76
CA THR A 18 44.34 -82.92 27.86
C THR A 18 44.67 -81.63 28.62
N ASN A 19 45.81 -80.96 28.36
CA ASN A 19 46.11 -79.60 28.83
C ASN A 19 45.30 -78.49 28.14
N ILE A 20 44.48 -78.81 27.13
CA ILE A 20 43.59 -77.84 26.48
C ILE A 20 42.57 -77.29 27.49
N LEU A 21 42.09 -78.10 28.43
CA LEU A 21 41.05 -77.69 29.39
C LEU A 21 41.60 -76.76 30.48
N ASP A 22 42.78 -77.02 31.03
CA ASP A 22 43.25 -76.28 32.21
C ASP A 22 43.97 -74.98 31.87
N THR A 23 44.82 -74.92 30.83
CA THR A 23 45.61 -73.70 30.56
C THR A 23 45.00 -72.81 29.46
N ASN A 24 44.48 -73.40 28.38
CA ASN A 24 43.97 -72.62 27.25
C ASN A 24 42.57 -72.06 27.49
N ILE A 25 41.66 -72.85 28.10
CA ILE A 25 40.31 -72.36 28.44
C ILE A 25 40.38 -71.31 29.54
N ILE A 26 41.21 -71.48 30.57
CA ILE A 26 41.36 -70.49 31.64
C ILE A 26 41.90 -69.17 31.08
N ASN A 27 42.95 -69.20 30.25
CA ASN A 27 43.48 -67.99 29.60
C ASN A 27 42.45 -67.32 28.68
N LEU A 28 41.71 -68.09 27.89
CA LEU A 28 40.66 -67.57 27.03
C LEU A 28 39.51 -66.96 27.85
N ALA A 29 39.09 -67.61 28.94
CA ALA A 29 38.05 -67.10 29.83
C ALA A 29 38.46 -65.76 30.45
N ILE A 30 39.71 -65.63 30.92
CA ILE A 30 40.24 -64.37 31.45
C ILE A 30 40.22 -63.27 30.38
N VAL A 31 40.69 -63.56 29.17
CA VAL A 31 40.69 -62.59 28.06
C VAL A 31 39.26 -62.19 27.70
N ILE A 32 38.33 -63.14 27.60
CA ILE A 32 36.91 -62.87 27.32
C ILE A 32 36.30 -61.99 28.42
N SER A 33 36.58 -62.26 29.70
CA SER A 33 36.08 -61.45 30.82
C SER A 33 36.57 -60.01 30.74
N ILE A 34 37.85 -59.79 30.42
CA ILE A 34 38.43 -58.45 30.22
C ILE A 34 37.76 -57.75 29.03
N VAL A 35 37.62 -58.44 27.89
CA VAL A 35 36.99 -57.87 26.68
C VAL A 35 35.54 -57.48 26.93
N ILE A 36 34.75 -58.36 27.56
CA ILE A 36 33.35 -58.07 27.89
C ILE A 36 33.26 -56.88 28.83
N TYR A 37 34.14 -56.77 29.83
CA TYR A 37 34.13 -55.66 30.77
C TYR A 37 34.42 -54.31 30.09
N PHE A 38 35.52 -54.21 29.33
CA PHE A 38 35.92 -52.93 28.71
C PHE A 38 35.13 -52.57 27.46
N VAL A 39 34.93 -53.54 26.54
CA VAL A 39 34.24 -53.29 25.27
C VAL A 39 32.73 -53.24 25.49
N GLY A 40 32.20 -54.07 26.39
CA GLY A 40 30.77 -54.09 26.72
C GLY A 40 30.29 -52.77 27.31
N ASP A 41 31.07 -52.14 28.21
CA ASP A 41 30.70 -50.84 28.78
C ASP A 41 30.74 -49.71 27.73
N ALA A 42 31.78 -49.68 26.88
CA ALA A 42 31.89 -48.72 25.79
C ALA A 42 30.71 -48.82 24.80
N LEU A 43 30.37 -50.05 24.36
CA LEU A 43 29.23 -50.29 23.48
C LEU A 43 27.89 -49.91 24.13
N LYS A 44 27.71 -50.24 25.42
CA LYS A 44 26.50 -49.89 26.17
C LYS A 44 26.32 -48.38 26.27
N ASN A 45 27.39 -47.63 26.49
CA ASN A 45 27.34 -46.17 26.54
C ASN A 45 27.03 -45.55 25.17
N ILE A 46 27.60 -46.06 24.08
CA ILE A 46 27.27 -45.62 22.71
C ILE A 46 25.79 -45.87 22.40
N LEU A 47 25.27 -47.06 22.69
CA LEU A 47 23.87 -47.41 22.45
C LEU A 47 22.91 -46.57 23.29
N LYS A 48 23.23 -46.33 24.57
CA LYS A 48 22.45 -45.42 25.44
C LYS A 48 22.42 -44.00 24.88
N ASN A 49 23.57 -43.46 24.47
CA ASN A 49 23.66 -42.13 23.88
C ASN A 49 22.84 -42.04 22.59
N ARG A 50 22.95 -43.03 21.70
CA ARG A 50 22.14 -43.11 20.47
C ARG A 50 20.64 -43.15 20.77
N ALA A 51 20.22 -43.99 21.72
CA ALA A 51 18.81 -44.08 22.14
C ALA A 51 18.31 -42.75 22.70
N GLN A 52 19.11 -42.06 23.51
CA GLN A 52 18.79 -40.74 24.04
C GLN A 52 18.68 -39.69 22.93
N THR A 53 19.61 -39.65 21.98
CA THR A 53 19.55 -38.73 20.83
C THR A 53 18.31 -38.97 19.97
N ILE A 54 17.99 -40.23 19.66
CA ILE A 54 16.78 -40.57 18.89
C ILE A 54 15.53 -40.09 19.62
N ARG A 55 15.44 -40.34 20.94
CA ARG A 55 14.32 -39.88 21.75
C ARG A 55 14.20 -38.36 21.75
N MET A 56 15.31 -37.63 21.91
CA MET A 56 15.31 -36.18 21.86
C MET A 56 14.85 -35.64 20.51
N ASN A 57 15.37 -36.20 19.41
CA ASN A 57 14.98 -35.81 18.06
C ASN A 57 13.49 -36.08 17.80
N LEU A 58 12.95 -37.19 18.31
CA LEU A 58 11.53 -37.52 18.17
C LEU A 58 10.64 -36.51 18.91
N ILE A 59 10.99 -36.18 20.17
CA ILE A 59 10.27 -35.17 20.95
C ILE A 59 10.33 -33.80 20.26
N GLU A 60 11.49 -33.42 19.73
CA GLU A 60 11.64 -32.16 19.01
C GLU A 60 10.82 -32.14 17.72
N ALA A 61 10.80 -33.24 16.96
CA ALA A 61 10.00 -33.36 15.75
C ALA A 61 8.49 -33.28 16.06
N GLU A 62 8.04 -33.94 17.13
CA GLU A 62 6.66 -33.85 17.61
C GLU A 62 6.29 -32.41 17.99
N LYS A 63 7.16 -31.73 18.74
CA LYS A 63 6.96 -30.32 19.11
C LYS A 63 6.87 -29.42 17.87
N ARG A 64 7.81 -29.54 16.93
CA ARG A 64 7.79 -28.76 15.69
C ARG A 64 6.55 -29.04 14.85
N SER A 65 6.11 -30.29 14.78
CA SER A 65 4.85 -30.66 14.10
C SER A 65 3.64 -30.02 14.76
N ALA A 66 3.57 -30.03 16.10
CA ALA A 66 2.46 -29.40 16.83
C ALA A 66 2.44 -27.88 16.62
N GLU A 67 3.60 -27.22 16.68
CA GLU A 67 3.74 -25.78 16.39
C GLU A 67 3.34 -25.44 14.95
N ALA A 68 3.76 -26.25 13.98
CA ALA A 68 3.40 -26.05 12.58
C ALA A 68 1.88 -26.17 12.35
N ARG A 69 1.23 -27.16 12.97
CA ARG A 69 -0.24 -27.32 12.92
C ARG A 69 -0.96 -26.14 13.56
N ALA A 70 -0.49 -25.65 14.71
CA ALA A 70 -1.07 -24.48 15.36
C ALA A 70 -0.93 -23.22 14.49
N ARG A 71 0.23 -23.01 13.86
CA ARG A 71 0.44 -21.90 12.92
C ARG A 71 -0.45 -22.00 11.69
N LEU A 72 -0.64 -23.21 11.16
CA LEU A 72 -1.53 -23.46 10.03
C LEU A 72 -2.97 -23.07 10.38
N MET A 73 -3.48 -23.52 11.53
CA MET A 73 -4.83 -23.20 11.98
C MET A 73 -5.06 -21.68 12.12
N ILE A 74 -4.08 -20.96 12.68
CA ILE A 74 -4.14 -19.49 12.79
C ILE A 74 -4.11 -18.84 11.41
N ALA A 75 -3.26 -19.33 10.49
CA ALA A 75 -3.19 -18.80 9.14
C ALA A 75 -4.50 -19.04 8.35
N GLU A 76 -5.12 -20.20 8.50
CA GLU A 76 -6.43 -20.51 7.92
C GLU A 76 -7.52 -19.57 8.44
N GLN A 77 -7.54 -19.31 9.75
CA GLN A 77 -8.44 -18.32 10.35
C GLN A 77 -8.23 -16.92 9.76
N HIS A 78 -6.97 -16.46 9.67
CA HIS A 78 -6.66 -15.16 9.07
C HIS A 78 -7.09 -15.06 7.61
N VAL A 79 -6.99 -16.15 6.84
CA VAL A 79 -7.48 -16.19 5.45
C VAL A 79 -8.99 -16.03 5.41
N GLU A 80 -9.72 -16.68 6.31
CA GLU A 80 -11.18 -16.56 6.35
C GLU A 80 -11.62 -15.15 6.76
N ASP A 81 -11.03 -14.58 7.82
CA ASP A 81 -11.27 -13.20 8.25
C ASP A 81 -10.98 -12.20 7.11
N ALA A 82 -9.90 -12.43 6.35
CA ALA A 82 -9.53 -11.59 5.22
C ALA A 82 -10.55 -11.67 4.07
N LYS A 83 -11.11 -12.86 3.79
CA LYS A 83 -12.17 -13.02 2.79
C LYS A 83 -13.44 -12.29 3.21
N GLU A 84 -13.88 -12.46 4.46
CA GLU A 84 -15.07 -11.78 4.97
C GLU A 84 -14.91 -10.25 4.90
N LYS A 85 -13.73 -9.75 5.29
CA LYS A 85 -13.41 -8.34 5.21
C LYS A 85 -13.38 -7.84 3.76
N ALA A 86 -12.83 -8.61 2.82
CA ALA A 86 -12.84 -8.26 1.41
C ALA A 86 -14.28 -8.18 0.85
N LEU A 87 -15.16 -9.11 1.22
CA LEU A 87 -16.57 -9.08 0.84
C LEU A 87 -17.30 -7.87 1.42
N SER A 88 -17.03 -7.50 2.69
CA SER A 88 -17.65 -6.32 3.30
C SER A 88 -17.16 -5.03 2.65
N ILE A 89 -15.86 -4.92 2.32
CA ILE A 89 -15.29 -3.78 1.58
C ILE A 89 -15.95 -3.68 0.21
N HIS A 90 -16.10 -4.80 -0.51
CA HIS A 90 -16.73 -4.79 -1.83
C HIS A 90 -18.18 -4.32 -1.76
N LYS A 91 -18.96 -4.85 -0.81
CA LYS A 91 -20.36 -4.44 -0.61
C LYS A 91 -20.46 -2.94 -0.25
N ASN A 92 -19.64 -2.47 0.67
CA ASN A 92 -19.64 -1.06 1.08
C ASN A 92 -19.20 -0.15 -0.07
N SER A 93 -18.22 -0.57 -0.87
CA SER A 93 -17.75 0.19 -2.02
C SER A 93 -18.85 0.42 -3.06
N LEU A 94 -19.70 -0.58 -3.32
CA LEU A 94 -20.82 -0.41 -4.26
C LEU A 94 -21.82 0.65 -3.77
N LEU A 95 -22.16 0.62 -2.48
CA LEU A 95 -23.05 1.62 -1.87
C LEU A 95 -22.43 3.02 -1.90
N THR A 96 -21.12 3.14 -1.60
CA THR A 96 -20.42 4.41 -1.65
C THR A 96 -20.35 4.97 -3.07
N ILE A 97 -20.08 4.13 -4.08
CA ILE A 97 -20.07 4.55 -5.49
C ILE A 97 -21.44 5.09 -5.91
N GLU A 98 -22.52 4.41 -5.53
CA GLU A 98 -23.87 4.87 -5.85
C GLU A 98 -24.19 6.23 -5.20
N LEU A 99 -23.85 6.38 -3.92
CA LEU A 99 -24.05 7.63 -3.18
C LEU A 99 -23.24 8.79 -3.77
N GLU A 100 -21.97 8.57 -4.07
CA GLU A 100 -21.08 9.59 -4.64
C GLU A 100 -21.50 9.97 -6.06
N ASN A 101 -21.94 9.03 -6.89
CA ASN A 101 -22.50 9.33 -8.21
C ASN A 101 -23.74 10.22 -8.09
N LYS A 102 -24.66 9.88 -7.18
CA LYS A 102 -25.84 10.70 -6.94
C LYS A 102 -25.47 12.11 -6.47
N ARG A 103 -24.54 12.20 -5.50
CA ARG A 103 -24.04 13.47 -4.98
C ARG A 103 -23.40 14.32 -6.08
N SER A 104 -22.57 13.72 -6.93
CA SER A 104 -21.92 14.40 -8.05
C SER A 104 -22.94 14.95 -9.05
N ILE A 105 -23.98 14.17 -9.38
CA ILE A 105 -25.07 14.63 -10.25
C ILE A 105 -25.85 15.79 -9.62
N ASP A 106 -26.16 15.70 -8.32
CA ASP A 106 -26.92 16.75 -7.63
C ASP A 106 -26.09 18.04 -7.50
N GLN A 107 -24.79 17.94 -7.22
CA GLN A 107 -23.87 19.08 -7.24
C GLN A 107 -23.78 19.71 -8.63
N ALA A 108 -23.64 18.91 -9.69
CA ALA A 108 -23.59 19.43 -11.05
C ALA A 108 -24.88 20.19 -11.43
N LYS A 109 -26.05 19.72 -10.98
CA LYS A 109 -27.32 20.45 -11.16
C LYS A 109 -27.32 21.79 -10.44
N GLU A 110 -26.90 21.81 -9.17
CA GLU A 110 -26.83 23.06 -8.40
C GLU A 110 -25.86 24.07 -9.03
N ASP A 111 -24.72 23.60 -9.53
CA ASP A 111 -23.73 24.43 -10.21
C ASP A 111 -24.28 24.98 -11.53
N ILE A 112 -25.03 24.18 -12.28
CA ILE A 112 -25.73 24.64 -13.51
C ILE A 112 -26.75 25.73 -13.16
N ASP A 113 -27.56 25.55 -12.12
CA ASP A 113 -28.55 26.55 -11.70
C ASP A 113 -27.87 27.84 -11.24
N ARG A 114 -26.76 27.75 -10.51
CA ARG A 114 -25.96 28.90 -10.11
C ARG A 114 -25.36 29.61 -11.33
N LEU A 115 -24.87 28.86 -12.31
CA LEU A 115 -24.32 29.41 -13.55
C LEU A 115 -25.39 30.18 -14.34
N TYR A 116 -26.63 29.68 -14.40
CA TYR A 116 -27.73 30.38 -15.06
C TYR A 116 -28.07 31.71 -14.36
N LYS A 117 -28.10 31.74 -13.03
CA LYS A 117 -28.32 32.99 -12.27
C LYS A 117 -27.21 34.02 -12.54
N VAL A 118 -25.96 33.60 -12.44
CA VAL A 118 -24.80 34.48 -12.72
C VAL A 118 -24.82 34.98 -14.16
N LYS A 119 -25.22 34.13 -15.12
CA LYS A 119 -25.38 34.54 -16.53
C LYS A 119 -26.41 35.66 -16.67
N GLU A 120 -27.59 35.53 -16.05
CA GLU A 120 -28.64 36.55 -16.10
C GLU A 120 -28.19 37.88 -15.48
N GLU A 121 -27.59 37.84 -14.29
CA GLU A 121 -27.01 39.02 -13.63
C GLU A 121 -25.94 39.69 -14.50
N THR A 122 -25.07 38.88 -15.13
CA THR A 122 -24.02 39.38 -16.02
C THR A 122 -24.61 40.05 -17.26
N ILE A 123 -25.65 39.49 -17.88
CA ILE A 123 -26.31 40.10 -19.04
C ILE A 123 -26.87 41.47 -18.66
N LEU A 124 -27.58 41.57 -17.54
CA LEU A 124 -28.14 42.84 -17.06
C LEU A 124 -27.05 43.88 -16.78
N TYR A 125 -25.96 43.47 -16.13
CA TYR A 125 -24.81 44.33 -15.89
C TYR A 125 -24.20 44.86 -17.19
N GLN A 126 -23.97 43.99 -18.17
CA GLN A 126 -23.40 44.38 -19.47
C GLN A 126 -24.33 45.30 -20.25
N GLN A 127 -25.65 45.07 -20.21
CA GLN A 127 -26.62 45.96 -20.84
C GLN A 127 -26.54 47.38 -20.25
N GLN A 128 -26.52 47.50 -18.92
CA GLN A 128 -26.40 48.81 -18.27
C GLN A 128 -25.08 49.49 -18.58
N LYS A 129 -23.98 48.72 -18.66
CA LYS A 129 -22.66 49.23 -19.03
C LYS A 129 -22.66 49.79 -20.46
N ILE A 130 -23.17 49.04 -21.43
CA ILE A 130 -23.26 49.46 -22.83
C ILE A 130 -24.13 50.71 -22.98
N ILE A 131 -25.28 50.78 -22.29
CA ILE A 131 -26.13 51.98 -22.32
C ILE A 131 -25.37 53.20 -21.83
N LYS A 132 -24.63 53.09 -20.72
CA LYS A 132 -23.82 54.20 -20.18
C LYS A 132 -22.74 54.64 -21.17
N GLU A 133 -22.05 53.69 -21.81
CA GLU A 133 -21.02 53.99 -22.82
C GLU A 133 -21.62 54.70 -24.04
N ILE A 134 -22.76 54.22 -24.55
CA ILE A 134 -23.46 54.87 -25.67
C ILE A 134 -23.93 56.27 -25.28
N MET A 135 -24.54 56.44 -24.10
CA MET A 135 -24.99 57.75 -23.64
C MET A 135 -23.83 58.75 -23.53
N HIS A 136 -22.68 58.29 -23.03
CA HIS A 136 -21.49 59.13 -22.97
C HIS A 136 -21.05 59.59 -24.36
N GLN A 137 -20.95 58.68 -25.33
CA GLN A 137 -20.58 59.03 -26.72
C GLN A 137 -21.60 59.97 -27.37
N VAL A 138 -22.89 59.75 -27.16
CA VAL A 138 -23.95 60.62 -27.68
C VAL A 138 -23.84 62.03 -27.10
N ILE A 139 -23.57 62.14 -25.80
CA ILE A 139 -23.37 63.43 -25.12
C ILE A 139 -22.14 64.15 -25.69
N GLU A 140 -21.02 63.45 -25.86
CA GLU A 140 -19.81 64.02 -26.46
C GLU A 140 -20.06 64.55 -27.88
N LEU A 141 -20.68 63.74 -28.75
CA LEU A 141 -21.03 64.14 -30.11
C LEU A 141 -22.00 65.34 -30.14
N ALA A 142 -22.98 65.37 -29.23
CA ALA A 142 -23.90 66.49 -29.12
C ALA A 142 -23.18 67.78 -28.72
N PHE A 143 -22.26 67.71 -27.75
CA PHE A 143 -21.43 68.85 -27.36
C PHE A 143 -20.55 69.32 -28.52
N ASP A 144 -19.90 68.41 -29.24
CA ASP A 144 -19.09 68.76 -30.41
C ASP A 144 -19.90 69.50 -31.48
N GLN A 145 -21.13 69.02 -31.77
CA GLN A 145 -22.03 69.71 -32.70
C GLN A 145 -22.45 71.10 -32.20
N VAL A 146 -22.73 71.23 -30.90
CA VAL A 146 -23.04 72.52 -30.29
C VAL A 146 -21.86 73.47 -30.40
N TYR A 147 -20.64 73.03 -30.08
CA TYR A 147 -19.42 73.84 -30.21
C TYR A 147 -19.18 74.28 -31.65
N GLN A 148 -19.34 73.39 -32.63
CA GLN A 148 -19.22 73.75 -34.05
C GLN A 148 -20.28 74.76 -34.51
N LYS A 149 -21.54 74.61 -34.08
CA LYS A 149 -22.61 75.57 -34.39
C LYS A 149 -22.40 76.93 -33.70
N LEU A 150 -21.90 76.95 -32.47
CA LEU A 150 -21.57 78.18 -31.76
C LEU A 150 -20.37 78.90 -32.40
N ALA A 151 -19.37 78.17 -32.88
CA ALA A 151 -18.23 78.74 -33.58
C ALA A 151 -18.63 79.42 -34.91
N THR A 152 -19.59 78.83 -35.64
CA THR A 152 -20.06 79.34 -36.94
C THR A 152 -21.10 80.46 -36.80
N LYS A 153 -21.96 80.45 -35.77
CA LYS A 153 -23.06 81.42 -35.59
C LYS A 153 -22.71 82.64 -34.72
N ARG A 154 -21.44 83.01 -34.66
CA ARG A 154 -20.91 84.07 -33.77
C ARG A 154 -21.27 85.49 -34.26
N ASP A 155 -22.54 85.86 -34.20
CA ASP A 155 -23.05 87.19 -34.53
C ASP A 155 -23.04 88.14 -33.31
N ARG A 156 -22.90 89.45 -33.55
CA ARG A 156 -22.89 90.51 -32.53
C ARG A 156 -24.17 90.51 -31.70
N ILE A 157 -25.32 90.26 -32.33
CA ILE A 157 -26.63 90.18 -31.66
C ILE A 157 -26.63 89.04 -30.62
N PHE A 158 -26.11 87.86 -31.00
CA PHE A 158 -26.02 86.71 -30.12
C PHE A 158 -25.05 86.94 -28.95
N GLN A 159 -23.88 87.56 -29.19
CA GLN A 159 -22.93 87.88 -28.12
C GLN A 159 -23.51 88.87 -27.10
N THR A 160 -24.20 89.90 -27.57
CA THR A 160 -24.86 90.88 -26.68
C THR A 160 -25.99 90.22 -25.89
N SER A 161 -26.79 89.33 -26.49
CA SER A 161 -27.85 88.63 -25.76
C SER A 161 -27.31 87.69 -24.68
N VAL A 162 -26.24 86.94 -24.99
CA VAL A 162 -25.59 86.05 -24.01
C VAL A 162 -24.95 86.86 -22.87
N THR A 163 -24.28 87.96 -23.21
CA THR A 163 -23.65 88.85 -22.21
C THR A 163 -24.69 89.48 -21.28
N ASN A 164 -25.79 89.99 -21.83
CA ASN A 164 -26.88 90.55 -21.04
C ASN A 164 -27.56 89.50 -20.16
N TYR A 165 -27.72 88.27 -20.66
CA TYR A 165 -28.21 87.15 -19.83
C TYR A 165 -27.31 86.90 -18.63
N TYR A 166 -25.99 86.80 -18.82
CA TYR A 166 -25.04 86.64 -17.71
C TYR A 166 -25.06 87.85 -16.77
N ILE A 167 -25.09 89.09 -17.27
CA ILE A 167 -25.21 90.30 -16.44
C ILE A 167 -26.45 90.23 -15.56
N ASN A 168 -27.59 89.82 -16.10
CA ASN A 168 -28.84 89.67 -15.34
C ASN A 168 -28.75 88.53 -14.32
N LEU A 169 -28.13 87.40 -14.67
CA LEU A 169 -27.95 86.26 -13.78
C LEU A 169 -27.05 86.63 -12.59
N PHE A 170 -25.95 87.35 -12.84
CA PHE A 170 -25.08 87.91 -11.81
C PHE A 170 -25.78 88.99 -10.97
N ARG A 171 -26.61 89.84 -11.58
CA ARG A 171 -27.38 90.87 -10.88
C ARG A 171 -28.40 90.26 -9.92
N ASN A 172 -29.16 89.26 -10.38
CA ASN A 172 -30.15 88.56 -9.57
C ASN A 172 -29.48 87.78 -8.43
N TYR A 173 -28.33 87.14 -8.69
CA TYR A 173 -27.53 86.49 -7.65
C TYR A 173 -26.99 87.47 -6.59
N LYS A 174 -26.69 88.73 -6.96
CA LYS A 174 -26.25 89.77 -6.02
C LYS A 174 -27.40 90.53 -5.35
N GLY A 175 -28.61 90.49 -5.89
CA GLY A 175 -29.81 91.13 -5.34
C GLY A 175 -30.56 90.30 -4.30
N ASP A 176 -30.24 89.00 -4.19
CA ASP A 176 -30.74 88.06 -3.16
C ASP A 176 -29.89 88.06 -1.87
N LYS A 177 -29.09 89.11 -1.64
CA LYS A 177 -28.40 89.38 -0.37
C LYS A 177 -28.85 90.70 0.24
#